data_AF-A0A7X9EED1-F1
#
_entry.id   AF-A0A7X9EED1-F1
#
_cell.length_a   1.000
_cell.length_b   1.000
_cell.length_c   1.000
_cell.angle_alpha   90.00
_cell.angle_beta   90.00
_cell.angle_gamma   90.00
#
_symmetry.space_group_name_H-M   'P 1'
#
loop_
_entity.id
_entity.type
_entity.pdbx_description
1 polymer ?
#
loop_
_entity_poly.entity_id
_entity_poly.type
_entity_poly.pdbx_seq_one_letter_code
_entity_poly.pdbx_strand_id
1 'polypeptide(L)'
;MRLYRDFNKYDSLFICGDILGEFKTLLYEIKRKGISNAATLIAGDCGIGFEKLGHYEQLYQKLSRALQKTNCILLLLRGNHDNPEYFQKGLIDFPLMKTISDYSIIHFKNRNILCVDGAISVDISERLHAMWLVGLKRQTVKYY
;
A
#
# COMPACT_ATOMS: atom_id res chain seq x y z
N MET A 1 3.14 -12.87 -14.62
CA MET A 1 3.65 -11.51 -14.38
C MET A 1 2.74 -10.51 -15.10
N ARG A 2 2.04 -9.66 -14.35
CA ARG A 2 1.12 -8.64 -14.91
C ARG A 2 1.91 -7.38 -15.30
N LEU A 3 1.45 -6.68 -16.34
CA LEU A 3 2.10 -5.51 -16.87
C LEU A 3 1.17 -4.30 -16.85
N TYR A 4 1.61 -3.19 -16.26
CA TYR A 4 0.84 -1.95 -16.19
C TYR A 4 1.53 -0.84 -16.98
N ARG A 5 0.87 -0.29 -18.00
CA ARG A 5 1.48 0.65 -18.98
C ARG A 5 0.88 2.06 -18.99
N ASP A 6 -0.28 2.27 -18.39
CA ASP A 6 -1.12 3.47 -18.62
C ASP A 6 -0.78 4.66 -17.71
N PHE A 7 0.40 4.67 -17.10
CA PHE A 7 0.82 5.71 -16.16
C PHE A 7 1.73 6.77 -16.78
N ASN A 8 2.10 6.61 -18.06
CA ASN A 8 2.95 7.56 -18.79
C ASN A 8 2.27 8.93 -19.00
N LYS A 9 0.96 9.02 -18.81
CA LYS A 9 0.19 10.27 -18.84
C LYS A 9 0.48 11.21 -17.66
N TYR A 10 1.11 10.71 -16.60
CA TYR A 10 1.50 11.51 -15.43
C TYR A 10 2.93 12.05 -15.59
N ASP A 11 3.16 13.25 -15.08
CA ASP A 11 4.46 13.93 -15.19
C ASP A 11 5.49 13.35 -14.23
N SER A 12 5.05 12.94 -13.04
CA SER A 12 5.91 12.50 -11.96
C SER A 12 5.42 11.20 -11.33
N LEU A 13 6.38 10.45 -10.76
CA LEU A 13 6.13 9.29 -9.93
C LEU A 13 6.68 9.56 -8.54
N PHE A 14 5.82 9.49 -7.52
CA PHE A 14 6.20 9.53 -6.11
C PHE A 14 6.05 8.14 -5.50
N ILE A 15 6.91 7.83 -4.54
CA ILE A 15 6.88 6.55 -3.82
C ILE A 15 6.90 6.83 -2.32
N CYS A 16 6.00 6.18 -1.58
CA CYS A 16 5.97 6.13 -0.12
C CYS A 16 5.51 4.74 0.32
N GLY A 17 5.51 4.42 1.61
CA GLY A 17 5.02 3.15 2.15
C GLY A 17 4.50 3.35 3.57
N ASP A 18 4.10 2.26 4.23
CA ASP A 18 3.72 2.23 5.65
C ASP A 18 2.69 3.30 6.05
N ILE A 19 1.71 3.53 5.18
CA ILE A 19 0.64 4.50 5.48
C ILE A 19 -0.40 3.93 6.44
N LEU A 20 -0.47 2.61 6.61
CA LEU A 20 -1.35 1.94 7.59
C LEU A 20 -2.82 2.39 7.51
N GLY A 21 -3.33 2.62 6.30
CA GLY A 21 -4.71 3.10 6.07
C GLY A 21 -4.92 4.61 6.17
N GLU A 22 -3.88 5.41 6.46
CA GLU A 22 -3.93 6.87 6.59
C GLU A 22 -4.00 7.62 5.25
N PHE A 23 -4.88 7.19 4.36
CA PHE A 23 -5.06 7.77 3.01
C PHE A 23 -5.44 9.25 3.04
N LYS A 24 -6.18 9.70 4.06
CA LYS A 24 -6.53 11.13 4.21
C LYS A 24 -5.30 11.97 4.50
N THR A 25 -4.42 11.48 5.36
CA THR A 25 -3.14 12.11 5.69
C THR A 25 -2.23 12.15 4.48
N LEU A 26 -2.14 11.06 3.71
CA LEU A 26 -1.44 11.03 2.42
C LEU A 26 -1.96 12.10 1.45
N LEU A 27 -3.28 12.23 1.29
CA LEU A 27 -3.87 13.27 0.44
C LEU A 27 -3.60 14.69 0.95
N TYR A 28 -3.59 14.88 2.26
CA TYR A 28 -3.23 16.16 2.85
C TYR A 28 -1.79 16.53 2.48
N GLU A 29 -0.85 15.59 2.59
CA GLU A 29 0.56 15.81 2.22
C GLU A 29 0.74 16.06 0.72
N ILE A 30 0.03 15.32 -0.14
CA ILE A 30 0.01 15.57 -1.60
C ILE A 30 -0.37 17.02 -1.89
N LYS A 31 -1.44 17.52 -1.26
CA LYS A 31 -1.87 18.91 -1.43
C LYS A 31 -0.88 19.90 -0.83
N ARG A 32 -0.41 19.66 0.40
CA ARG A 32 0.50 20.57 1.12
C ARG A 32 1.82 20.75 0.36
N LYS A 33 2.32 19.69 -0.27
CA LYS A 33 3.55 19.70 -1.06
C LYS A 33 3.33 20.18 -2.51
N GLY A 34 2.10 20.54 -2.89
CA GLY A 34 1.79 20.97 -4.26
C GLY A 34 1.97 19.88 -5.31
N ILE A 35 1.86 18.61 -4.93
CA ILE A 35 2.00 17.47 -5.85
C ILE A 35 0.75 17.41 -6.74
N SER A 36 0.97 17.48 -8.05
CA SER A 36 -0.07 17.40 -9.08
C SER A 36 0.42 16.65 -10.31
N ASN A 37 -0.52 16.17 -11.12
CA ASN A 37 -0.28 15.33 -12.30
C ASN A 37 0.71 14.19 -12.05
N ALA A 38 0.46 13.40 -11.01
CA ALA A 38 1.42 12.40 -10.54
C ALA A 38 0.80 11.02 -10.26
N ALA A 39 1.57 9.97 -10.55
CA ALA A 39 1.34 8.66 -9.98
C ALA A 39 2.00 8.57 -8.60
N THR A 40 1.28 8.07 -7.60
CA THR A 40 1.82 7.81 -6.26
C THR A 40 1.76 6.32 -6.00
N LEU A 41 2.91 5.68 -5.89
CA LEU A 41 3.07 4.27 -5.58
C LEU A 41 3.24 4.11 -4.07
N ILE A 42 2.32 3.40 -3.43
CA ILE A 42 2.39 3.06 -2.01
C ILE A 42 3.03 1.68 -1.95
N ALA A 43 4.33 1.64 -1.68
CA ALA A 43 5.20 0.46 -1.64
C ALA A 43 5.04 -0.34 -0.33
N GLY A 44 3.84 -0.86 -0.09
CA GLY A 44 3.53 -1.74 1.03
C GLY A 44 2.84 -1.07 2.21
N ASP A 45 2.27 -1.93 3.06
CA ASP A 45 1.53 -1.65 4.29
C ASP A 45 0.58 -0.46 4.13
N CYS A 46 -0.23 -0.58 3.08
CA CYS A 46 -1.16 0.45 2.67
C CYS A 46 -2.48 0.42 3.46
N GLY A 47 -2.70 -0.62 4.27
CA GLY A 47 -3.88 -0.78 5.13
C GLY A 47 -5.06 -1.44 4.41
N ILE A 48 -4.79 -2.26 3.38
CA ILE A 48 -5.82 -2.97 2.62
C ILE A 48 -5.93 -4.40 3.13
N GLY A 49 -7.15 -4.79 3.49
CA GLY A 49 -7.47 -6.11 4.01
C GLY A 49 -8.04 -6.14 5.43
N PHE A 50 -8.04 -4.99 6.12
CA PHE A 50 -8.57 -4.85 7.48
C PHE A 50 -10.08 -4.56 7.50
N GLU A 51 -10.60 -4.04 6.39
CA GLU A 51 -11.99 -3.64 6.23
C GLU A 51 -12.68 -4.37 5.06
N LYS A 52 -14.02 -4.40 5.06
CA LYS A 52 -14.83 -4.97 3.97
C LYS A 52 -14.78 -4.09 2.72
N LEU A 53 -15.07 -4.66 1.53
CA LEU A 53 -15.04 -3.93 0.25
C LEU A 53 -15.81 -2.60 0.25
N GLY A 54 -17.02 -2.58 0.82
CA GLY A 54 -17.83 -1.35 0.91
C GLY A 54 -17.18 -0.21 1.70
N HIS A 55 -16.27 -0.53 2.65
CA HIS A 55 -15.48 0.51 3.32
C HIS A 55 -14.55 1.23 2.33
N TYR A 56 -13.84 0.48 1.48
CA TYR A 56 -12.90 1.07 0.51
C TYR A 56 -13.63 1.85 -0.58
N GLU A 57 -14.85 1.45 -0.95
CA GLU A 57 -15.70 2.23 -1.84
C GLU A 57 -16.05 3.60 -1.23
N GLN A 58 -16.50 3.62 0.03
CA GLN A 58 -16.79 4.86 0.76
C GLN A 58 -15.54 5.71 0.98
N LEU A 59 -14.40 5.07 1.26
CA LEU A 59 -13.12 5.74 1.33
C LEU A 59 -12.79 6.40 -0.01
N TYR A 60 -12.83 5.66 -1.11
CA TYR A 60 -12.55 6.19 -2.44
C TYR A 60 -13.47 7.36 -2.81
N GLN A 61 -14.76 7.31 -2.48
CA GLN A 61 -15.67 8.44 -2.68
C GLN A 61 -15.16 9.72 -1.99
N LYS A 62 -14.62 9.61 -0.77
CA LYS A 62 -14.04 10.74 -0.03
C LYS A 62 -12.72 11.23 -0.63
N LEU A 63 -11.91 10.32 -1.19
CA LEU A 63 -10.60 10.63 -1.77
C LEU A 63 -10.71 11.18 -3.20
N SER A 64 -11.67 10.70 -3.99
CA SER A 64 -11.75 10.89 -5.44
C SER A 64 -11.74 12.36 -5.86
N ARG A 65 -12.52 13.22 -5.20
CA ARG A 65 -12.57 14.66 -5.50
C ARG A 65 -11.20 15.33 -5.38
N ALA A 66 -10.44 14.96 -4.36
CA ALA A 66 -9.11 15.50 -4.14
C ALA A 66 -8.11 14.98 -5.18
N LEU A 67 -8.14 13.68 -5.46
CA LEU A 67 -7.30 13.04 -6.49
C LEU A 67 -7.58 13.60 -7.88
N GLN A 68 -8.84 13.85 -8.23
CA GLN A 68 -9.23 14.50 -9.47
C GLN A 68 -8.67 15.93 -9.56
N LYS A 69 -8.82 16.72 -8.49
CA LYS A 69 -8.34 18.11 -8.46
C LYS A 69 -6.82 18.21 -8.63
N THR A 70 -6.06 17.28 -8.05
CA THR A 70 -4.61 17.24 -8.20
C THR A 70 -4.17 16.46 -9.44
N ASN A 71 -5.10 15.80 -10.15
CA ASN A 71 -4.81 14.82 -11.19
C ASN A 71 -3.78 13.77 -10.73
N CYS A 72 -4.02 13.16 -9.57
CA CYS A 72 -3.15 12.11 -9.02
C CYS A 72 -3.84 10.75 -9.01
N ILE A 73 -3.06 9.69 -9.13
CA ILE A 73 -3.50 8.30 -8.96
C ILE A 73 -2.72 7.62 -7.83
N LEU A 74 -3.40 6.77 -7.06
CA LEU A 74 -2.79 5.93 -6.05
C LEU A 74 -2.65 4.49 -6.58
N LEU A 75 -1.44 3.96 -6.52
CA LEU A 75 -1.10 2.59 -6.90
C LEU A 75 -0.65 1.86 -5.64
N LEU A 76 -1.39 0.84 -5.21
CA LEU A 76 -1.20 0.19 -3.91
C LEU A 76 -0.46 -1.13 -4.11
N LEU A 77 0.75 -1.22 -3.58
CA LEU A 77 1.52 -2.46 -3.44
C LEU A 77 1.27 -3.07 -2.07
N ARG A 78 1.37 -4.39 -2.00
CA ARG A 78 1.02 -5.17 -0.82
C ARG A 78 2.19 -5.20 0.16
N GLY A 79 1.94 -4.80 1.40
CA GLY A 79 2.87 -5.07 2.48
C GLY A 79 2.70 -6.45 3.12
N ASN A 80 3.39 -6.71 4.20
CA ASN A 80 3.24 -7.98 4.93
C ASN A 80 2.00 -7.97 5.84
N HIS A 81 1.46 -6.81 6.18
CA HIS A 81 0.24 -6.69 6.98
C HIS A 81 -1.05 -6.63 6.14
N ASP A 82 -0.93 -6.36 4.86
CA ASP A 82 -2.06 -6.28 3.93
C ASP A 82 -2.58 -7.68 3.52
N ASN A 83 -3.88 -7.81 3.25
CA ASN A 83 -4.49 -9.08 2.85
C ASN A 83 -4.17 -9.42 1.36
N PRO A 84 -3.49 -10.55 1.07
CA PRO A 84 -3.12 -10.95 -0.29
C PRO A 84 -4.27 -11.07 -1.28
N GLU A 85 -5.46 -11.43 -0.82
CA GLU A 85 -6.62 -11.63 -1.68
C GLU A 85 -6.99 -10.37 -2.48
N TYR A 86 -6.87 -9.18 -1.86
CA TYR A 86 -7.21 -7.90 -2.49
C TYR A 86 -6.29 -7.53 -3.65
N PHE A 87 -5.05 -8.00 -3.64
CA PHE A 87 -4.03 -7.68 -4.65
C PHE A 87 -4.02 -8.74 -5.75
N GLN A 88 -4.11 -10.01 -5.37
CA GLN A 88 -4.19 -11.12 -6.33
C GLN A 88 -5.44 -11.06 -7.19
N LYS A 89 -6.60 -10.77 -6.57
CA LYS A 89 -7.88 -10.65 -7.30
C LYS A 89 -8.14 -9.24 -7.84
N GLY A 90 -7.30 -8.25 -7.49
CA GLY A 90 -7.49 -6.85 -7.91
C GLY A 90 -8.82 -6.26 -7.44
N LEU A 91 -9.22 -6.54 -6.20
CA LEU A 91 -10.55 -6.19 -5.68
C LEU A 91 -10.76 -4.67 -5.53
N ILE A 92 -9.67 -3.90 -5.49
CA ILE A 92 -9.71 -2.44 -5.52
C ILE A 92 -9.19 -2.01 -6.88
N ASP A 93 -10.11 -1.64 -7.77
CA ASP A 93 -9.84 -1.16 -9.12
C ASP A 93 -10.67 0.10 -9.42
N PHE A 94 -10.41 1.17 -8.67
CA PHE A 94 -11.08 2.45 -8.89
C PHE A 94 -10.30 3.31 -9.90
N PRO A 95 -10.95 4.28 -10.57
CA PRO A 95 -10.30 5.11 -11.60
C PRO A 95 -9.00 5.81 -11.17
N LEU A 96 -8.90 6.23 -9.90
CA LEU A 96 -7.73 6.94 -9.35
C LEU A 96 -7.10 6.25 -8.13
N MET A 97 -7.48 5.01 -7.83
CA MET A 97 -6.90 4.22 -6.74
C MET A 97 -7.04 2.74 -7.03
N LYS A 98 -5.95 1.98 -7.06
CA LYS A 98 -6.02 0.54 -7.33
C LYS A 98 -4.92 -0.28 -6.69
N THR A 99 -5.23 -1.54 -6.40
CA THR A 99 -4.24 -2.54 -6.03
C THR A 99 -3.44 -2.99 -7.25
N ILE A 100 -2.15 -3.18 -7.03
CA ILE A 100 -1.20 -3.69 -8.00
C ILE A 100 -0.86 -5.12 -7.61
N SER A 101 -0.92 -6.02 -8.59
CA SER A 101 -0.62 -7.44 -8.36
C SER A 101 0.83 -7.64 -7.96
N ASP A 102 1.06 -8.60 -7.05
CA ASP A 102 2.38 -9.11 -6.71
C ASP A 102 3.17 -9.53 -7.97
N TYR A 103 4.49 -9.35 -7.95
CA TYR A 103 5.41 -9.73 -9.04
C TYR A 103 4.96 -9.20 -10.40
N SER A 104 4.54 -7.93 -10.42
CA SER A 104 4.16 -7.22 -11.64
C SER A 104 5.21 -6.20 -12.04
N ILE A 105 5.09 -5.68 -13.26
CA ILE A 105 5.94 -4.59 -13.74
C ILE A 105 5.06 -3.38 -14.02
N ILE A 106 5.45 -2.24 -13.46
CA ILE A 106 4.92 -0.92 -13.83
C ILE A 106 5.89 -0.30 -14.83
N HIS A 107 5.39 0.02 -16.02
CA HIS A 107 6.08 0.91 -16.94
C HIS A 107 5.73 2.36 -16.61
N PHE A 108 6.74 3.16 -16.33
CA PHE A 108 6.62 4.59 -16.13
C PHE A 108 7.68 5.32 -16.95
N LYS A 109 7.24 5.98 -18.02
CA LYS A 109 8.07 6.62 -19.04
C LYS A 109 9.10 5.63 -19.60
N ASN A 110 10.39 5.91 -19.41
CA ASN A 110 11.50 5.06 -19.85
C ASN A 110 11.99 4.10 -18.75
N ARG A 111 11.21 3.89 -17.68
CA ARG A 111 11.57 3.05 -16.54
C ARG A 111 10.63 1.86 -16.42
N ASN A 112 11.20 0.73 -16.01
CA ASN A 112 10.48 -0.48 -15.63
C ASN A 112 10.66 -0.66 -14.13
N ILE A 113 9.57 -0.78 -13.40
CA ILE A 113 9.56 -0.93 -11.95
C ILE A 113 9.03 -2.33 -11.65
N LEU A 114 9.91 -3.20 -11.16
CA LEU A 114 9.53 -4.51 -10.66
C LEU A 114 8.88 -4.34 -9.29
N CYS A 115 7.63 -4.78 -9.17
CA CYS A 115 6.85 -4.76 -7.95
C CYS A 115 7.03 -6.12 -7.25
N VAL A 116 7.79 -6.12 -6.15
CA VAL A 116 8.00 -7.29 -5.30
C VAL A 116 7.29 -7.04 -3.98
N ASP A 117 6.27 -7.84 -3.72
CA ASP A 117 5.22 -7.54 -2.76
C ASP A 117 5.17 -8.57 -1.63
N GLY A 118 4.83 -8.11 -0.43
CA GLY A 118 4.80 -8.91 0.78
C GLY A 118 6.20 -9.27 1.28
N ALA A 119 6.51 -8.85 2.50
CA ALA A 119 7.76 -9.30 3.12
C ALA A 119 7.67 -10.80 3.42
N ILE A 120 8.53 -11.59 2.79
CA ILE A 120 9.14 -12.75 3.45
C ILE A 120 10.32 -12.15 4.23
N SER A 121 10.05 -11.69 5.45
CA SER A 121 11.14 -11.14 6.27
C SER A 121 12.10 -12.27 6.64
N VAL A 122 13.38 -12.09 6.32
CA VAL A 122 14.48 -12.97 6.73
C VAL A 122 14.54 -13.08 8.28
N ASP A 123 14.04 -12.07 8.99
CA ASP A 123 14.01 -11.97 10.46
C ASP A 123 12.72 -12.52 11.09
N ILE A 124 11.83 -13.20 10.34
CA ILE A 124 10.66 -13.85 10.93
C ILE A 124 11.08 -14.80 12.06
N SER A 125 12.15 -15.57 11.86
CA SER A 125 12.72 -16.48 12.85
C SER A 125 13.17 -15.74 14.12
N GLU A 126 13.88 -14.62 13.96
CA GLU A 126 14.38 -13.82 15.09
C GLU A 126 13.25 -13.13 15.85
N ARG A 127 12.26 -12.57 15.15
CA ARG A 127 11.09 -11.94 15.78
C ARG A 127 10.21 -12.95 16.52
N LEU A 128 9.97 -14.13 15.93
CA LEU A 128 9.25 -15.21 16.61
C LEU A 128 10.01 -15.70 17.85
N HIS A 129 11.34 -15.82 17.76
CA HIS A 129 12.18 -16.17 18.91
C HIS A 129 12.11 -15.11 20.01
N ALA A 130 12.21 -13.83 19.66
CA ALA A 130 12.07 -12.73 20.61
C ALA A 130 10.69 -12.70 21.29
N MET A 131 9.60 -12.93 20.53
CA MET A 131 8.24 -13.02 21.07
C MET A 131 8.07 -14.22 22.01
N TRP A 132 8.64 -15.37 21.67
CA TRP A 132 8.65 -16.57 22.52
C TRP A 132 9.39 -16.33 23.84
N LEU A 133 10.57 -15.70 23.80
CA LEU A 133 11.34 -15.32 24.99
C LEU A 133 10.58 -14.36 25.91
N VAL A 134 9.84 -13.40 25.36
CA VAL A 134 8.97 -12.49 26.13
C VAL A 134 7.82 -13.24 26.78
N GLY A 135 7.22 -14.22 26.09
CA GLY A 135 6.19 -15.09 26.65
C GLY A 135 6.67 -15.89 27.86
N LEU A 136 7.87 -16.44 27.81
CA LEU A 136 8.50 -17.17 28.92
C LEU A 136 8.76 -16.28 30.15
N LYS A 137 9.22 -15.03 29.93
CA LYS A 137 9.42 -14.06 31.01
C LYS A 137 8.12 -13.68 31.71
N ARG A 138 6.98 -13.70 31.02
CA ARG A 138 5.67 -13.42 31.62
C ARG A 138 5.14 -14.58 32.45
N GLN A 139 5.51 -15.83 32.13
CA GLN A 139 5.10 -17.01 32.91
C GLN A 139 5.90 -17.22 34.20
N THR A 140 7.09 -16.61 34.29
CA THR A 140 7.98 -16.74 35.46
C THR A 140 7.68 -15.75 36.59
N VAL A 141 6.81 -14.75 36.36
CA VAL A 141 6.29 -13.88 37.43
C VAL A 141 4.99 -14.49 37.97
N LYS A 142 5.09 -15.57 38.74
CA LYS A 142 4.03 -15.94 39.69
C LYS A 142 4.30 -15.17 40.97
N TYR A 143 3.42 -14.24 41.31
CA TYR A 143 3.38 -13.64 42.64
C TYR A 143 3.13 -14.76 43.65
N TYR A 144 4.07 -14.96 44.57
CA TYR A 144 3.89 -15.75 45.80
C TYR A 144 3.22 -14.89 46.86
#